data_AF-G9KBI2-F1
#
_entry.id   AF-G9KBI2-F1
#
_cell.length_a   1.000
_cell.length_b   1.000
_cell.length_c   1.000
_cell.angle_alpha   90.00
_cell.angle_beta   90.00
_cell.angle_gamma   90.00
#
_symmetry.space_group_name_H-M   'P 1'
#
loop_
_entity.id
_entity.type
_entity.pdbx_description
1 polymer ?
#
loop_
_entity_poly.entity_id
_entity_poly.type
_entity_poly.pdbx_seq_one_letter_code
_entity_poly.pdbx_strand_id
1 'polypeptide(L)'
;ENKENVKDRKKGNIFIGIVGVQPATGEVVFDSFQDSASRSELETRILCLQPVELLLPSHLSEQTEMLVHRATAASVRDDRIRVERMDNVYFEYSHAFQAVTEFYAKDALDLQASQTFA
;
A
#
# COMPACT_ATOMS: atom_id res chain seq x y z
N GLU A 1 8.51 11.32 38.99
CA GLU A 1 7.29 11.68 38.24
C GLU A 1 7.71 12.14 36.84
N ASN A 2 7.70 11.24 35.84
CA ASN A 2 8.03 11.61 34.45
C ASN A 2 7.51 10.58 33.42
N LYS A 3 6.30 10.04 33.66
CA LYS A 3 5.65 9.06 32.77
C LYS A 3 4.71 9.70 31.74
N GLU A 4 4.48 11.01 31.81
CA GLU A 4 3.52 11.70 30.93
C GLU A 4 4.12 12.08 29.56
N ASN A 5 5.43 12.33 29.47
CA ASN A 5 6.08 12.80 28.24
C ASN A 5 6.35 11.70 27.18
N VAL A 6 6.10 10.43 27.50
CA VAL A 6 6.26 9.29 26.57
C VAL A 6 4.98 9.02 25.76
N LYS A 7 3.81 9.47 26.25
CA LYS A 7 2.52 9.19 25.61
C LYS A 7 2.23 10.11 24.42
N ASP A 8 2.67 11.36 24.43
CA ASP A 8 2.45 12.30 23.32
C ASP A 8 3.33 12.03 22.09
N ARG A 9 4.55 11.48 22.26
CA ARG A 9 5.43 11.12 21.15
C ARG A 9 4.93 9.96 20.27
N LYS A 10 3.87 9.25 20.68
CA LYS A 10 3.30 8.12 19.93
C LYS A 10 2.09 8.50 19.07
N LYS A 11 1.58 9.72 19.18
CA LYS A 11 0.36 10.15 18.49
C LYS A 11 0.69 10.40 17.01
N GLY A 12 0.46 9.39 16.16
CA GLY A 12 0.62 9.47 14.70
C GLY A 12 1.75 8.61 14.10
N ASN A 13 2.53 7.91 14.93
CA ASN A 13 3.46 6.89 14.43
C ASN A 13 2.67 5.70 13.88
N ILE A 14 3.07 5.21 12.71
CA ILE A 14 2.42 4.09 12.02
C ILE A 14 3.49 3.26 11.30
N PHE A 15 3.15 2.02 10.97
CA PHE A 15 3.93 1.21 10.04
C PHE A 15 3.16 1.12 8.72
N ILE A 16 3.83 1.37 7.60
CA ILE A 16 3.23 1.41 6.26
C ILE A 16 3.94 0.38 5.39
N GLY A 17 3.15 -0.40 4.66
CA GLY A 17 3.63 -1.22 3.55
C GLY A 17 3.13 -0.64 2.23
N ILE A 18 3.98 -0.63 1.20
CA ILE A 18 3.60 -0.26 -0.16
C ILE A 18 3.99 -1.38 -1.13
N VAL A 19 3.18 -1.54 -2.17
CA VAL A 19 3.46 -2.40 -3.31
C VAL A 19 3.23 -1.56 -4.56
N GLY A 20 4.25 -1.46 -5.41
CA GLY A 20 4.21 -0.79 -6.70
C GLY A 20 4.33 -1.81 -7.82
N VAL A 21 3.49 -1.67 -8.84
CA VAL A 21 3.52 -2.54 -10.02
C VAL A 21 3.52 -1.68 -11.27
N GLN A 22 4.30 -2.08 -12.27
CA GLN A 22 4.28 -1.48 -13.60
C GLN A 22 3.87 -2.54 -14.62
N PRO A 23 2.56 -2.66 -14.94
CA PRO A 23 2.07 -3.72 -15.83
C PRO A 23 2.71 -3.71 -17.22
N ALA A 24 3.11 -2.53 -17.72
CA ALA A 24 3.74 -2.38 -19.03
C ALA A 24 5.13 -3.04 -19.12
N THR A 25 5.89 -3.09 -18.02
CA THR A 25 7.24 -3.70 -17.96
C THR A 25 7.27 -5.00 -17.17
N GLY A 26 6.23 -5.29 -16.39
CA GLY A 26 6.18 -6.43 -15.48
C GLY A 26 7.00 -6.23 -14.20
N GLU A 27 7.47 -5.01 -13.93
CA GLU A 27 8.25 -4.70 -12.72
C GLU A 27 7.36 -4.65 -11.48
N VAL A 28 7.85 -5.20 -10.38
CA VAL A 28 7.19 -5.22 -9.08
C VAL A 28 8.19 -4.75 -8.03
N VAL A 29 7.78 -3.77 -7.23
CA VAL A 29 8.55 -3.24 -6.10
C VAL A 29 7.68 -3.28 -4.85
N PHE A 30 8.29 -3.51 -3.70
CA PHE A 30 7.60 -3.46 -2.41
C PHE A 30 8.54 -2.90 -1.36
N ASP A 31 7.98 -2.20 -0.37
CA ASP A 31 8.73 -1.67 0.76
C ASP A 31 7.84 -1.62 2.01
N SER A 32 8.46 -1.66 3.18
CA SER A 32 7.78 -1.55 4.46
C SER A 32 8.61 -0.74 5.45
N PHE A 33 8.00 0.28 6.05
CA PHE A 33 8.74 1.26 6.85
C PHE A 33 7.87 1.83 7.96
N GLN A 34 8.53 2.29 9.03
CA GLN A 34 7.87 3.07 10.08
C GLN A 34 7.83 4.54 9.65
N ASP A 35 6.67 5.18 9.82
CA ASP A 35 6.48 6.58 9.51
C ASP A 35 5.95 7.35 10.74
N SER A 36 6.15 8.65 10.72
CA SER A 36 5.67 9.58 11.74
C SER A 36 4.41 10.31 11.27
N ALA A 37 3.84 11.17 12.12
CA ALA A 37 2.64 11.94 11.79
C ALA A 37 2.79 12.83 10.54
N SER A 38 4.01 13.21 10.14
CA SER A 38 4.27 14.03 8.94
C SER A 38 4.10 13.27 7.62
N ARG A 39 4.17 11.93 7.67
CA ARG A 39 4.18 11.05 6.49
C ARG A 39 5.34 11.30 5.51
N SER A 40 6.48 11.78 6.02
CA SER A 40 7.64 12.14 5.18
C SER A 40 8.28 10.95 4.47
N GLU A 41 8.28 9.78 5.10
CA GLU A 41 8.82 8.56 4.50
C GLU A 41 7.95 8.09 3.33
N LEU A 42 6.62 8.10 3.51
CA LEU A 42 5.68 7.80 2.45
C LEU A 42 5.74 8.83 1.31
N GLU A 43 5.80 10.12 1.64
CA GLU A 43 5.92 11.21 0.66
C GLU A 43 7.17 11.05 -0.22
N THR A 44 8.31 10.71 0.39
CA THR A 44 9.56 10.45 -0.34
C THR A 44 9.39 9.33 -1.38
N ARG A 45 8.70 8.24 -1.01
CA ARG A 45 8.47 7.10 -1.92
C ARG A 45 7.52 7.46 -3.06
N ILE A 46 6.47 8.23 -2.79
CA ILE A 46 5.57 8.74 -3.84
C ILE A 46 6.35 9.62 -4.83
N LEU A 47 7.21 10.51 -4.33
CA LEU A 47 8.03 11.38 -5.18
C LEU A 47 9.07 10.60 -6.01
N CYS A 48 9.68 9.57 -5.44
CA CYS A 48 10.66 8.74 -6.16
C CYS A 48 10.01 7.82 -7.20
N LEU A 49 8.86 7.22 -6.89
CA LEU A 49 8.17 6.27 -7.78
C LEU A 49 7.32 6.97 -8.83
N GLN A 50 6.83 8.20 -8.56
CA GLN A 50 5.94 8.96 -9.42
C GLN A 50 4.76 8.12 -9.97
N PRO A 51 3.92 7.53 -9.09
CA PRO A 51 2.83 6.68 -9.53
C PRO A 51 1.78 7.48 -10.31
N VAL A 52 1.32 6.93 -11.43
CA VAL A 52 0.17 7.49 -12.18
C VAL A 52 -1.17 7.11 -11.55
N GLU A 53 -1.17 6.10 -10.67
CA GLU A 53 -2.36 5.56 -10.03
C GLU A 53 -2.05 5.06 -8.61
N LEU A 54 -2.97 5.34 -7.68
CA LEU A 54 -2.93 4.86 -6.29
C LEU A 54 -4.18 4.02 -5.99
N LEU A 55 -3.96 2.77 -5.61
CA LEU A 55 -4.98 1.89 -5.07
C LEU A 55 -4.97 1.95 -3.54
N LEU A 56 -6.02 2.50 -2.94
CA LEU A 56 -6.08 2.81 -1.51
C LEU A 56 -7.31 2.18 -0.84
N PRO A 57 -7.23 1.84 0.45
CA PRO A 57 -8.41 1.45 1.22
C PRO A 57 -9.41 2.62 1.34
N SER A 58 -10.69 2.29 1.53
CA SER A 58 -11.78 3.25 1.78
C SER A 58 -11.52 4.13 3.00
N HIS A 59 -10.82 3.62 4.02
CA HIS A 59 -10.44 4.39 5.20
C HIS A 59 -8.94 4.35 5.44
N LEU A 60 -8.30 5.54 5.41
CA LEU A 60 -6.94 5.78 5.85
C LEU A 60 -6.93 6.68 7.09
N SER A 61 -5.78 6.79 7.76
CA SER A 61 -5.59 7.83 8.78
C SER A 61 -5.64 9.22 8.16
N GLU A 62 -6.16 10.20 8.89
CA GLU A 62 -6.29 11.61 8.45
C GLU A 62 -4.99 12.18 7.85
N GLN A 63 -3.85 11.89 8.47
CA GLN A 63 -2.53 12.35 8.01
C GLN A 63 -2.17 11.79 6.63
N THR A 64 -2.55 10.53 6.37
CA THR A 64 -2.29 9.87 5.08
C THR A 64 -3.26 10.39 4.02
N GLU A 65 -4.54 10.60 4.35
CA GLU A 65 -5.50 11.25 3.44
C GLU A 65 -5.02 12.64 3.02
N MET A 66 -4.51 13.43 3.97
CA MET A 66 -3.97 14.75 3.70
C MET A 66 -2.75 14.70 2.76
N LEU A 67 -1.87 13.71 2.92
CA LEU A 67 -0.74 13.52 1.99
C LEU A 67 -1.23 13.14 0.59
N VAL A 68 -2.15 12.17 0.47
CA VAL A 68 -2.71 11.75 -0.83
C VAL A 68 -3.39 12.92 -1.53
N HIS A 69 -4.17 13.72 -0.80
CA HIS A 69 -4.80 14.92 -1.35
C HIS A 69 -3.76 15.93 -1.84
N ARG A 70 -2.68 16.16 -1.10
CA ARG A 70 -1.58 17.07 -1.54
C ARG A 70 -0.88 16.55 -2.79
N ALA A 71 -0.53 15.26 -2.83
CA ALA A 71 0.15 14.65 -3.97
C ALA A 71 -0.71 14.71 -5.24
N THR A 72 -2.01 14.41 -5.13
CA THR A 72 -2.96 14.44 -6.26
C THR A 72 -3.31 15.86 -6.70
N ALA A 73 -3.30 16.84 -5.78
CA ALA A 73 -3.55 18.24 -6.10
C ALA A 73 -2.35 18.94 -6.76
N ALA A 74 -1.13 18.47 -6.53
CA ALA A 74 0.09 19.06 -7.08
C ALA A 74 0.22 18.89 -8.61
N SER A 75 -0.53 17.96 -9.20
CA SER A 75 -0.44 17.60 -10.62
C SER A 75 -1.40 18.44 -11.48
N VAL A 76 -0.96 18.82 -12.69
CA VAL A 76 -1.79 19.53 -13.69
C VAL A 76 -2.90 18.60 -14.21
N ARG A 77 -4.04 19.13 -14.67
CA ARG A 77 -5.27 18.37 -14.98
C ARG A 77 -5.07 17.08 -15.80
N ASP A 78 -4.10 17.04 -16.71
CA ASP A 78 -3.87 15.91 -17.62
C ASP A 78 -2.90 14.86 -17.06
N ASP A 79 -2.18 15.18 -15.98
CA ASP A 79 -1.14 14.33 -15.36
C ASP A 79 -1.47 14.02 -13.89
N ARG A 80 -2.76 14.09 -13.54
CA ARG A 80 -3.20 13.87 -12.15
C ARG A 80 -3.14 12.38 -11.81
N ILE A 81 -2.46 12.07 -10.71
CA ILE A 81 -2.48 10.75 -10.08
C ILE A 81 -3.93 10.30 -9.85
N ARG A 82 -4.32 9.20 -10.51
CA ARG A 82 -5.65 8.58 -10.34
C ARG A 82 -5.73 7.93 -8.95
N VAL A 83 -6.84 8.12 -8.26
CA VAL A 83 -7.09 7.45 -6.97
C VAL A 83 -8.23 6.46 -7.12
N GLU A 84 -7.96 5.19 -6.83
CA GLU A 84 -8.94 4.12 -6.76
C GLU A 84 -9.12 3.68 -5.29
N ARG A 85 -10.38 3.47 -4.88
CA ARG A 85 -10.73 3.07 -3.52
C ARG A 85 -11.33 1.67 -3.51
N MET A 86 -10.84 0.84 -2.60
CA MET A 86 -11.36 -0.50 -2.35
C MET A 86 -11.74 -0.68 -0.89
N ASP A 87 -12.71 -1.56 -0.63
CA ASP A 87 -13.15 -1.87 0.73
C ASP A 87 -11.97 -2.35 1.60
N ASN A 88 -11.92 -1.85 2.83
CA ASN A 88 -10.90 -2.20 3.81
C ASN A 88 -10.82 -3.70 4.09
N VAL A 89 -11.90 -4.45 3.86
CA VAL A 89 -11.91 -5.91 4.00
C VAL A 89 -10.80 -6.58 3.17
N TYR A 90 -10.41 -6.02 2.02
CA TYR A 90 -9.34 -6.55 1.17
C TYR A 90 -7.93 -6.22 1.69
N PHE A 91 -7.81 -5.30 2.64
CA PHE A 91 -6.55 -4.89 3.27
C PHE A 91 -6.38 -5.44 4.68
N GLU A 92 -7.42 -6.04 5.25
CA GLU A 92 -7.35 -6.72 6.53
C GLU A 92 -6.45 -7.96 6.40
N TYR A 93 -5.56 -8.15 7.38
CA TYR A 93 -4.47 -9.11 7.28
C TYR A 93 -4.96 -10.54 7.02
N SER A 94 -6.01 -10.99 7.71
CA SER A 94 -6.48 -12.37 7.55
C SER A 94 -7.03 -12.63 6.14
N HIS A 95 -7.83 -11.70 5.62
CA HIS A 95 -8.36 -11.75 4.25
C HIS A 95 -7.25 -11.63 3.19
N ALA A 96 -6.34 -10.68 3.35
CA ALA A 96 -5.23 -10.47 2.42
C ALA A 96 -4.28 -11.68 2.41
N PHE A 97 -3.95 -12.24 3.56
CA PHE A 97 -3.10 -13.42 3.68
C PHE A 97 -3.73 -14.63 3.01
N GLN A 98 -5.03 -14.86 3.22
CA GLN A 98 -5.76 -15.92 2.55
C GLN A 98 -5.73 -15.72 1.02
N ALA A 99 -6.04 -14.51 0.53
CA ALA A 99 -6.04 -14.22 -0.90
C ALA A 99 -4.67 -14.47 -1.56
N VAL A 100 -3.58 -14.04 -0.91
CA VAL A 100 -2.21 -14.28 -1.39
C VAL A 100 -1.88 -15.78 -1.38
N THR A 101 -2.21 -16.49 -0.31
CA THR A 101 -1.95 -17.93 -0.19
C THR A 101 -2.71 -18.71 -1.26
N GLU A 102 -3.99 -18.39 -1.47
CA GLU A 102 -4.81 -19.02 -2.51
C GLU A 102 -4.31 -18.71 -3.92
N PHE A 103 -3.86 -17.48 -4.18
CA PHE A 103 -3.32 -17.09 -5.48
C PHE A 103 -2.13 -17.95 -5.88
N TYR A 104 -1.13 -18.10 -4.99
CA TYR A 104 0.07 -18.89 -5.28
C TYR A 104 -0.13 -20.41 -5.14
N ALA A 105 -1.14 -20.87 -4.39
CA ALA A 105 -1.46 -22.28 -4.30
C ALA A 105 -2.12 -22.85 -5.56
N LYS A 106 -2.76 -22.01 -6.39
CA LYS A 106 -3.40 -22.45 -7.64
C LYS A 106 -2.39 -23.00 -8.65
N ASP A 107 -1.24 -22.36 -8.79
CA ASP A 107 -0.18 -22.82 -9.71
C ASP A 107 0.41 -24.18 -9.29
N ALA A 108 0.46 -24.46 -7.99
CA ALA A 108 0.92 -25.75 -7.47
C ALA A 108 -0.03 -26.91 -7.82
N LEU A 109 -1.33 -26.64 -7.96
CA LEU A 109 -2.34 -27.64 -8.32
C LEU A 109 -2.41 -27.89 -9.83
N ASP A 110 -2.22 -26.87 -10.67
CA ASP A 110 -2.21 -27.02 -12.13
C ASP A 110 -0.96 -27.79 -12.63
N LEU A 111 0.18 -27.67 -11.94
CA LEU A 111 1.38 -28.48 -12.19
C LEU A 111 1.20 -29.97 -11.85
N GLN A 112 0.34 -30.30 -10.87
CA GLN A 112 0.02 -31.69 -10.53
C GLN A 112 -1.06 -32.30 -11.43
N ALA A 113 -2.04 -31.49 -11.86
CA ALA A 113 -3.04 -31.93 -12.84
C ALA A 113 -2.37 -32.34 -14.17
N SER A 114 -1.33 -31.61 -14.59
CA SER A 114 -0.57 -31.90 -15.81
C SER A 114 0.27 -33.20 -15.72
N GLN A 115 0.62 -33.67 -14.53
CA GLN A 115 1.38 -34.91 -14.33
C GLN A 115 0.51 -36.17 -14.23
N THR A 116 -0.82 -36.01 -14.11
CA THR A 116 -1.75 -37.15 -13.96
C THR A 116 -2.33 -37.62 -15.30
N PHE A 117 -2.05 -36.92 -16.40
CA PHE A 117 -2.48 -37.27 -17.77
C PHE A 117 -1.34 -37.76 -18.68
N ALA A 118 -0.24 -38.24 -18.12
CA ALA A 118 0.87 -38.87 -18.86
C ALA A 118 0.91 -40.38 -18.60
#